data_AF-U2YP60-F1
#
_entry.id   AF-U2YP60-F1
#
_cell.length_a   1.000
_cell.length_b   1.000
_cell.length_c   1.000
_cell.angle_alpha   90.00
_cell.angle_beta   90.00
_cell.angle_gamma   90.00
#
_symmetry.space_group_name_H-M   'P 1'
#
loop_
_entity.id
_entity.type
_entity.pdbx_description
1 polymer ?
#
loop_
_entity_poly.entity_id
_entity_poly.type
_entity_poly.pdbx_seq_one_letter_code
_entity_poly.pdbx_strand_id
1 'polypeptide(L)'
;MRGGAGLMGEAGPEAILPLQRGADGRLGVAAGGGGGARVTVNITTPDAKGSGGRAGRWRRRSRAPSTVAAATGEEDIMAFHDVRFPVALSFGASGGPERRCEIVTLANGFEERNSPWADARRRYDAGLGLRGLDDIEAVLAFFEARRGPLHGFRWKDWLDWRSAPASRPIEELDQQIGTGDDATTAFRLVKRYGTGAAAYLRPITRPVAGSVRVAVDGDPVLEGAGVEIDHANGLVRLGVAPPIGAIVTAGFEFDVPARFDTETLIGSVASFEAGTLPEIPVVEIRA
;
A
#
# COMPACT_ATOMS: atom_id res chain seq x y z
N MET A 1 -38.91 -32.11 -36.75
CA MET A 1 -38.35 -31.13 -37.72
C MET A 1 -38.83 -29.76 -37.27
N ARG A 2 -38.07 -28.69 -37.02
CA ARG A 2 -36.66 -28.23 -37.10
C ARG A 2 -36.62 -27.11 -36.02
N GLY A 3 -35.62 -26.93 -35.16
CA GLY A 3 -34.21 -26.68 -35.45
C GLY A 3 -33.97 -25.17 -35.59
N GLY A 4 -33.15 -24.56 -34.71
CA GLY A 4 -32.56 -23.24 -34.95
C GLY A 4 -32.32 -22.36 -33.72
N ALA A 5 -31.29 -22.67 -32.93
CA ALA A 5 -30.59 -21.70 -32.09
C ALA A 5 -29.47 -21.03 -32.93
N GLY A 6 -29.18 -19.75 -32.66
CA GLY A 6 -28.02 -19.07 -33.24
C GLY A 6 -28.05 -17.55 -33.08
N LEU A 7 -27.43 -17.06 -32.00
CA LEU A 7 -27.06 -15.66 -31.81
C LEU A 7 -25.91 -15.33 -32.77
N MET A 8 -26.05 -14.27 -33.57
CA MET A 8 -25.02 -13.77 -34.48
C MET A 8 -24.40 -12.52 -33.87
N GLY A 9 -23.11 -12.62 -33.53
CA GLY A 9 -22.29 -11.50 -33.07
C GLY A 9 -21.93 -10.57 -34.22
N GLU A 10 -22.03 -9.27 -33.95
CA GLU A 10 -21.65 -8.19 -34.85
C GLU A 10 -20.17 -7.83 -34.66
N ALA A 11 -19.36 -8.14 -35.68
CA ALA A 11 -17.98 -7.71 -35.78
C ALA A 11 -17.95 -6.21 -36.12
N GLY A 12 -17.24 -5.43 -35.30
CA GLY A 12 -16.96 -4.02 -35.58
C GLY A 12 -16.10 -3.83 -36.85
N PRO A 13 -15.97 -2.60 -37.36
CA PRO A 13 -15.24 -2.31 -38.59
C PRO A 13 -13.75 -2.64 -38.45
N GLU A 14 -13.27 -3.63 -39.20
CA GLU A 14 -11.85 -4.00 -39.28
C GLU A 14 -11.10 -3.10 -40.27
N ALA A 15 -9.91 -2.63 -39.89
CA ALA A 15 -9.04 -1.85 -40.77
C ALA A 15 -8.21 -2.78 -41.68
N ILE A 16 -8.37 -2.66 -43.00
CA ILE A 16 -7.52 -3.35 -43.97
C ILE A 16 -6.23 -2.55 -44.16
N LEU A 17 -5.10 -3.09 -43.69
CA LEU A 17 -3.78 -2.48 -43.86
C LEU A 17 -2.94 -3.27 -44.88
N PRO A 18 -2.25 -2.61 -45.83
CA PRO A 18 -1.42 -3.29 -46.81
C PRO A 18 -0.18 -3.93 -46.14
N LEU A 19 0.05 -5.21 -46.43
CA LEU A 19 1.22 -5.95 -45.99
C LEU A 19 2.32 -5.86 -47.05
N GLN A 20 3.55 -5.62 -46.60
CA GLN A 20 4.74 -5.61 -47.45
C GLN A 20 5.81 -6.53 -46.87
N ARG A 21 6.58 -7.17 -47.75
CA ARG A 21 7.71 -8.02 -47.36
C ARG A 21 8.96 -7.17 -47.19
N GLY A 22 9.59 -7.27 -46.02
CA GLY A 22 10.87 -6.63 -45.74
C GLY A 22 12.03 -7.32 -46.44
N ALA A 23 13.19 -6.65 -46.51
CA ALA A 23 14.42 -7.21 -47.08
C ALA A 23 14.96 -8.41 -46.29
N ASP A 24 14.48 -8.63 -45.06
CA ASP A 24 14.72 -9.78 -44.20
C ASP A 24 13.76 -10.97 -44.48
N GLY A 25 12.89 -10.85 -45.49
CA GLY A 25 11.95 -11.89 -45.92
C GLY A 25 10.68 -12.00 -45.09
N ARG A 26 10.55 -11.25 -43.99
CA ARG A 26 9.38 -11.23 -43.11
C ARG A 26 8.28 -10.31 -43.65
N LEU A 27 7.03 -10.68 -43.42
CA LEU A 27 5.86 -9.90 -43.84
C LEU A 27 5.44 -8.97 -42.70
N GLY A 28 5.33 -7.66 -42.96
CA GLY A 28 4.94 -6.65 -41.98
C GLY A 28 3.92 -5.66 -42.56
N VAL A 29 3.29 -4.88 -41.69
CA VAL A 29 2.32 -3.84 -42.08
C VAL A 29 3.07 -2.58 -42.54
N ALA A 30 2.76 -2.07 -43.74
CA ALA A 30 3.43 -0.90 -44.29
C ALA A 30 2.87 0.40 -43.66
N ALA A 31 3.64 1.04 -42.78
CA ALA A 31 3.34 2.40 -42.33
C ALA A 31 3.81 3.41 -43.40
N GLY A 32 2.89 4.13 -44.02
CA GLY A 32 3.18 5.19 -44.99
C GLY A 32 4.07 6.27 -44.37
N GLY A 33 5.16 6.63 -45.06
CA GLY A 33 6.25 7.46 -44.54
C GLY A 33 5.83 8.86 -44.09
N GLY A 34 6.04 9.16 -42.81
CA GLY A 34 6.13 10.50 -42.25
C GLY A 34 7.60 10.81 -41.92
N GLY A 35 8.12 11.90 -42.48
CA GLY A 35 9.53 12.32 -42.36
C GLY A 35 9.98 12.46 -40.90
N GLY A 36 11.13 11.86 -40.59
CA GLY A 36 11.73 11.88 -39.26
C GLY A 36 12.10 13.31 -38.83
N ALA A 37 11.46 13.80 -37.77
CA ALA A 37 11.88 15.00 -37.09
C ALA A 37 13.19 14.73 -36.32
N ARG A 38 14.27 15.40 -36.74
CA ARG A 38 15.57 15.36 -36.05
C ARG A 38 15.51 16.26 -34.82
N VAL A 39 15.40 15.67 -33.64
CA VAL A 39 15.48 16.39 -32.36
C VAL A 39 16.94 16.56 -31.97
N THR A 40 17.46 17.78 -32.11
CA THR A 40 18.78 18.16 -31.59
C THR A 40 18.61 18.63 -30.14
N VAL A 41 19.17 17.86 -29.19
CA VAL A 41 19.19 18.25 -27.77
C VAL A 41 20.53 18.92 -27.47
N ASN A 42 20.50 20.22 -27.14
CA ASN A 42 21.67 20.94 -26.64
C ASN A 42 21.72 20.84 -25.11
N ILE A 43 22.75 20.18 -24.59
CA ILE A 43 23.01 20.07 -23.15
C ILE A 43 24.17 21.01 -22.81
N THR A 44 23.91 22.05 -22.03
CA THR A 44 24.94 22.89 -21.42
C THR A 44 25.11 22.52 -19.97
N THR A 45 26.15 21.75 -19.65
CA THR A 45 26.62 21.54 -18.28
C THR A 45 27.45 22.74 -17.82
N PRO A 46 27.22 23.32 -16.62
CA PRO A 46 28.15 24.27 -16.04
C PRO A 46 29.40 23.53 -15.53
N ASP A 47 30.58 24.03 -15.92
CA ASP A 47 31.88 23.47 -15.60
C ASP A 47 32.09 23.24 -14.09
N ALA A 48 32.48 22.02 -13.74
CA ALA A 48 33.08 21.72 -12.45
C ALA A 48 34.48 22.35 -12.40
N LYS A 49 34.67 23.34 -11.53
CA LYS A 49 35.97 23.99 -11.31
C LYS A 49 37.05 22.97 -10.99
N GLY A 50 38.08 22.96 -11.83
CA GLY A 50 39.24 22.07 -11.75
C GLY A 50 40.02 22.18 -10.44
N SER A 51 40.40 21.02 -9.92
CA SER A 51 41.30 20.87 -8.78
C SER A 51 42.76 20.97 -9.23
N GLY A 52 43.34 22.15 -9.07
CA GLY A 52 44.78 22.36 -9.19
C GLY A 52 45.51 21.77 -7.99
N GLY A 53 46.44 20.85 -8.24
CA GLY A 53 47.29 20.26 -7.22
C GLY A 53 48.25 21.25 -6.58
N ARG A 54 48.44 21.14 -5.26
CA ARG A 54 49.65 21.58 -4.55
C ARG A 54 49.84 20.74 -3.27
N ALA A 55 51.01 20.10 -3.20
CA ALA A 55 51.50 19.40 -2.04
C ALA A 55 51.66 20.35 -0.84
N GLY A 56 51.13 19.97 0.32
CA GLY A 56 51.17 20.79 1.53
C GLY A 56 50.87 20.00 2.79
N ARG A 57 51.89 19.32 3.32
CA ARG A 57 52.18 19.06 4.75
C ARG A 57 50.96 19.08 5.70
N TRP A 58 50.42 17.91 6.00
CA TRP A 58 49.38 17.73 7.03
C TRP A 58 49.98 17.79 8.45
N ARG A 59 49.79 18.91 9.16
CA ARG A 59 49.90 18.96 10.62
C ARG A 59 48.60 18.41 11.22
N ARG A 60 48.69 17.36 12.04
CA ARG A 60 47.61 16.93 12.93
C ARG A 60 47.26 18.09 13.88
N ARG A 61 46.07 18.67 13.73
CA ARG A 61 45.36 19.32 14.83
C ARG A 61 44.13 18.49 15.14
N SER A 62 44.11 17.94 16.34
CA SER A 62 42.96 17.33 16.98
C SER A 62 41.82 18.35 17.02
N ARG A 63 40.69 18.01 16.40
CA ARG A 63 39.42 18.71 16.57
C ARG A 63 38.49 17.74 17.29
N ALA A 64 38.04 18.14 18.48
CA ALA A 64 37.04 17.45 19.27
C ALA A 64 35.78 17.16 18.42
N PRO A 65 35.02 16.10 18.73
CA PRO A 65 33.83 15.75 17.96
C PRO A 65 32.83 16.90 18.04
N SER A 66 32.58 17.54 16.90
CA SER A 66 31.42 18.41 16.75
C SER A 66 30.19 17.52 16.79
N THR A 67 29.41 17.67 17.85
CA THR A 67 28.02 17.22 17.95
C THR A 67 27.27 17.75 16.74
N VAL A 68 27.09 16.89 15.74
CA VAL A 68 26.11 17.13 14.69
C VAL A 68 24.78 16.87 15.37
N ALA A 69 24.05 17.95 15.64
CA ALA A 69 22.67 17.90 16.05
C ALA A 69 21.93 16.98 15.07
N ALA A 70 21.24 15.98 15.62
CA ALA A 70 20.31 15.16 14.86
C ALA A 70 19.35 16.09 14.13
N ALA A 71 19.40 16.07 12.80
CA ALA A 71 18.38 16.70 11.99
C ALA A 71 17.04 16.12 12.43
N THR A 72 16.23 16.99 13.00
CA THR A 72 14.83 16.80 13.32
C THR A 72 14.09 16.29 12.09
N GLY A 73 13.37 15.19 12.28
CA GLY A 73 12.16 14.78 11.56
C GLY A 73 12.16 15.02 10.05
N GLU A 74 12.26 13.93 9.31
CA GLU A 74 11.80 13.87 7.92
C GLU A 74 10.27 14.15 7.89
N GLU A 75 9.88 15.43 7.88
CA GLU A 75 8.52 15.93 7.60
C GLU A 75 8.18 15.74 6.11
N ASP A 76 8.47 14.56 5.55
CA ASP A 76 8.17 14.20 4.16
C ASP A 76 7.55 12.79 4.08
N ILE A 77 6.65 12.50 5.03
CA ILE A 77 5.77 11.33 4.97
C ILE A 77 4.52 11.79 4.24
N MET A 78 4.34 11.37 2.97
CA MET A 78 3.18 11.67 2.11
C MET A 78 1.95 12.10 2.91
N ALA A 79 1.53 13.35 2.75
CA ALA A 79 0.59 14.00 3.66
C ALA A 79 -0.66 13.12 3.92
N PHE A 80 -0.67 12.46 5.08
CA PHE A 80 -1.67 11.46 5.45
C PHE A 80 -2.75 12.14 6.28
N HIS A 81 -3.98 12.14 5.78
CA HIS A 81 -5.12 12.60 6.56
C HIS A 81 -5.65 11.44 7.39
N ASP A 82 -5.60 11.54 8.72
CA ASP A 82 -6.06 10.48 9.63
C ASP A 82 -7.59 10.42 9.75
N VAL A 83 -8.24 10.32 8.59
CA VAL A 83 -9.69 10.21 8.40
C VAL A 83 -9.99 8.90 7.69
N ARG A 84 -11.09 8.25 8.06
CA ARG A 84 -11.53 7.01 7.43
C ARG A 84 -12.40 7.28 6.21
N PHE A 85 -12.15 6.56 5.12
CA PHE A 85 -13.06 6.50 3.99
C PHE A 85 -14.46 6.04 4.46
N PRO A 86 -15.56 6.57 3.90
CA PRO A 86 -16.91 6.22 4.33
C PRO A 86 -17.13 4.70 4.38
N VAL A 87 -17.39 4.19 5.59
CA VAL A 87 -17.39 2.75 5.89
C VAL A 87 -18.49 1.99 5.14
N ALA A 88 -19.66 2.63 4.95
CA ALA A 88 -20.75 2.05 4.18
C ALA A 88 -20.37 1.82 2.71
N LEU A 89 -19.45 2.64 2.18
CA LEU A 89 -19.03 2.61 0.77
C LEU A 89 -17.85 1.66 0.55
N SER A 90 -17.00 1.47 1.56
CA SER A 90 -15.98 0.40 1.49
C SER A 90 -16.60 -0.99 1.65
N PHE A 91 -17.83 -1.09 2.18
CA PHE A 91 -18.55 -2.35 2.28
C PHE A 91 -19.01 -2.82 0.89
N GLY A 92 -18.50 -3.98 0.47
CA GLY A 92 -18.70 -4.49 -0.90
C GLY A 92 -17.60 -4.11 -1.89
N ALA A 93 -16.59 -3.35 -1.45
CA ALA A 93 -15.39 -3.13 -2.24
C ALA A 93 -14.71 -4.47 -2.56
N SER A 94 -14.26 -4.60 -3.81
CA SER A 94 -13.46 -5.74 -4.26
C SER A 94 -11.98 -5.42 -4.09
N GLY A 95 -11.13 -6.42 -3.89
CA GLY A 95 -9.69 -6.18 -3.74
C GLY A 95 -8.97 -7.24 -2.92
N GLY A 96 -7.68 -7.00 -2.68
CA GLY A 96 -6.85 -7.91 -1.90
C GLY A 96 -5.35 -7.63 -2.00
N PRO A 97 -4.53 -8.50 -1.38
CA PRO A 97 -3.08 -8.37 -1.36
C PRO A 97 -2.44 -8.77 -2.69
N GLU A 98 -1.55 -7.93 -3.19
CA GLU A 98 -0.66 -8.20 -4.33
C GLU A 98 0.76 -8.50 -3.81
N ARG A 99 1.31 -9.65 -4.20
CA ARG A 99 2.72 -9.99 -3.96
C ARG A 99 3.49 -9.83 -5.25
N ARG A 100 4.68 -9.25 -5.19
CA ARG A 100 5.58 -9.17 -6.33
C ARG A 100 6.63 -10.27 -6.21
N CYS A 101 6.44 -11.34 -6.98
CA CYS A 101 7.40 -12.43 -7.11
C CYS A 101 7.87 -12.53 -8.56
N GLU A 102 9.17 -12.47 -8.77
CA GLU A 102 9.84 -12.73 -10.03
C GLU A 102 10.22 -14.21 -10.06
N ILE A 103 9.70 -14.95 -11.04
CA ILE A 103 9.90 -16.40 -11.18
C ILE A 103 10.64 -16.65 -12.49
N VAL A 104 11.81 -17.28 -12.40
CA VAL A 104 12.64 -17.65 -13.54
C VAL A 104 12.70 -19.17 -13.63
N THR A 105 12.22 -19.73 -14.74
CA THR A 105 12.35 -21.16 -15.04
C THR A 105 13.71 -21.43 -15.68
N LEU A 106 14.50 -22.30 -15.06
CA LEU A 106 15.81 -22.72 -15.52
C LEU A 106 15.69 -23.82 -16.58
N ALA A 107 16.69 -23.95 -17.45
CA ALA A 107 16.70 -24.92 -18.55
C ALA A 107 16.63 -26.40 -18.08
N ASN A 108 16.96 -26.67 -16.82
CA ASN A 108 16.87 -27.98 -16.18
C ASN A 108 15.51 -28.25 -15.51
N GLY A 109 14.51 -27.37 -15.71
CA GLY A 109 13.16 -27.50 -15.16
C GLY A 109 12.99 -27.03 -13.71
N PHE A 110 14.03 -26.49 -13.08
CA PHE A 110 13.93 -25.86 -11.76
C PHE A 110 13.46 -24.41 -11.85
N GLU A 111 12.95 -23.86 -10.76
CA GLU A 111 12.57 -22.45 -10.66
C GLU A 111 13.46 -21.71 -9.65
N GLU A 112 13.89 -20.52 -10.02
CA GLU A 112 14.39 -19.51 -9.09
C GLU A 112 13.31 -18.47 -8.83
N ARG A 113 13.12 -18.08 -7.58
CA ARG A 113 12.06 -17.15 -7.15
C ARG A 113 12.66 -16.03 -6.32
N ASN A 114 12.45 -14.80 -6.75
CA ASN A 114 12.87 -13.60 -6.04
C ASN A 114 11.64 -12.74 -5.69
N SER A 115 11.55 -12.24 -4.46
CA SER A 115 10.48 -11.33 -4.06
C SER A 115 11.09 -9.98 -3.70
N PRO A 116 11.14 -9.01 -4.64
CA PRO A 116 11.69 -7.68 -4.34
C PRO A 116 10.92 -6.93 -3.26
N TRP A 117 9.68 -7.34 -2.94
CA TRP A 117 8.90 -6.80 -1.84
C TRP A 117 8.88 -7.77 -0.65
N ALA A 118 9.13 -7.23 0.54
CA ALA A 118 8.98 -7.98 1.79
C ALA A 118 7.50 -8.19 2.16
N ASP A 119 6.65 -7.19 1.92
CA ASP A 119 5.21 -7.26 2.21
C ASP A 119 4.36 -7.14 0.94
N ALA A 120 3.14 -7.67 1.02
CA ALA A 120 2.13 -7.38 0.01
C ALA A 120 1.77 -5.90 -0.03
N ARG A 121 1.34 -5.44 -1.20
CA ARG A 121 0.64 -4.16 -1.38
C ARG A 121 -0.80 -4.45 -1.76
N ARG A 122 -1.78 -3.92 -1.04
CA ARG A 122 -3.20 -4.16 -1.33
C ARG A 122 -3.76 -3.16 -2.34
N ARG A 123 -4.68 -3.64 -3.17
CA ARG A 123 -5.46 -2.85 -4.13
C ARG A 123 -6.94 -3.15 -3.94
N TYR A 124 -7.76 -2.12 -4.10
CA TYR A 124 -9.20 -2.21 -3.92
C TYR A 124 -9.93 -1.38 -4.98
N ASP A 125 -11.18 -1.72 -5.22
CA ASP A 125 -12.14 -0.92 -5.96
C ASP A 125 -13.46 -0.81 -5.16
N ALA A 126 -13.87 0.43 -4.90
CA ALA A 126 -15.09 0.74 -4.11
C ALA A 126 -16.32 1.05 -4.98
N GLY A 127 -16.23 0.98 -6.32
CA GLY A 127 -17.30 1.41 -7.24
C GLY A 127 -18.61 0.64 -7.07
N LEU A 128 -18.53 -0.62 -6.65
CA LEU A 128 -19.70 -1.48 -6.39
C LEU A 128 -20.53 -1.08 -5.15
N GLY A 129 -20.00 -0.22 -4.28
CA GLY A 129 -20.61 0.11 -2.98
C GLY A 129 -21.69 1.20 -3.01
N LEU A 130 -21.84 1.91 -4.13
CA LEU A 130 -22.69 3.10 -4.22
C LEU A 130 -24.18 2.77 -4.41
N ARG A 131 -25.05 3.39 -3.61
CA ARG A 131 -26.49 3.10 -3.59
C ARG A 131 -27.38 4.30 -3.95
N GLY A 132 -26.83 5.49 -4.11
CA GLY A 132 -27.56 6.72 -4.47
C GLY A 132 -26.67 7.94 -4.69
N LEU A 133 -27.27 9.09 -4.98
CA LEU A 133 -26.53 10.34 -5.23
C LEU A 133 -25.77 10.85 -3.99
N ASP A 134 -26.31 10.67 -2.79
CA ASP A 134 -25.62 11.08 -1.55
C ASP A 134 -24.29 10.35 -1.36
N ASP A 135 -24.24 9.06 -1.71
CA ASP A 135 -23.00 8.27 -1.66
C ASP A 135 -21.97 8.79 -2.67
N ILE A 136 -22.43 9.18 -3.87
CA ILE A 136 -21.58 9.77 -4.91
C ILE A 136 -21.03 11.12 -4.44
N GLU A 137 -21.88 11.98 -3.88
CA GLU A 137 -21.46 13.26 -3.30
C GLU A 137 -20.43 13.05 -2.19
N ALA A 138 -20.65 12.08 -1.30
CA ALA A 138 -19.72 11.75 -0.23
C ALA A 138 -18.35 11.29 -0.78
N VAL A 139 -18.31 10.47 -1.84
CA VAL A 139 -17.06 10.07 -2.48
C VAL A 139 -16.36 11.23 -3.16
N LEU A 140 -17.09 12.04 -3.94
CA LEU A 140 -16.51 13.19 -4.64
C LEU A 140 -15.95 14.22 -3.64
N ALA A 141 -16.71 14.53 -2.59
CA ALA A 141 -16.24 15.37 -1.50
C ALA A 141 -15.01 14.78 -0.81
N PHE A 142 -14.98 13.46 -0.60
CA PHE A 142 -13.83 12.77 -0.02
C PHE A 142 -12.60 12.82 -0.93
N PHE A 143 -12.79 12.68 -2.25
CA PHE A 143 -11.75 12.73 -3.27
C PHE A 143 -11.12 14.11 -3.38
N GLU A 144 -11.94 15.15 -3.49
CA GLU A 144 -11.50 16.55 -3.58
C GLU A 144 -10.76 16.98 -2.31
N ALA A 145 -11.28 16.62 -1.14
CA ALA A 145 -10.63 16.92 0.13
C ALA A 145 -9.30 16.16 0.34
N ARG A 146 -9.01 15.13 -0.48
CA ARG A 146 -7.72 14.42 -0.55
C ARG A 146 -6.88 14.81 -1.76
N ARG A 147 -7.39 15.70 -2.62
CA ARG A 147 -6.73 16.14 -3.87
C ARG A 147 -6.33 14.95 -4.74
N GLY A 148 -7.27 14.03 -4.93
CA GLY A 148 -7.05 12.77 -5.63
C GLY A 148 -5.99 11.89 -4.95
N PRO A 149 -4.91 11.50 -5.63
CA PRO A 149 -3.92 10.58 -5.08
C PRO A 149 -2.92 11.25 -4.12
N LEU A 150 -2.99 12.58 -3.92
CA LEU A 150 -1.98 13.30 -3.16
C LEU A 150 -1.95 12.94 -1.67
N HIS A 151 -3.12 12.80 -1.04
CA HIS A 151 -3.22 12.55 0.39
C HIS A 151 -3.69 11.14 0.72
N GLY A 152 -2.98 10.47 1.63
CA GLY A 152 -3.39 9.19 2.18
C GLY A 152 -4.54 9.31 3.19
N PHE A 153 -5.20 8.19 3.46
CA PHE A 153 -6.31 8.07 4.40
C PHE A 153 -6.44 6.64 4.97
N ARG A 154 -7.30 6.45 5.96
CA ARG A 154 -7.61 5.13 6.52
C ARG A 154 -8.64 4.40 5.65
N TRP A 155 -8.30 3.19 5.21
CA TRP A 155 -9.18 2.30 4.47
C TRP A 155 -9.58 1.08 5.31
N LYS A 156 -10.88 0.85 5.51
CA LYS A 156 -11.37 -0.36 6.20
C LYS A 156 -11.49 -1.52 5.21
N ASP A 157 -10.54 -2.46 5.29
CA ASP A 157 -10.52 -3.69 4.50
C ASP A 157 -11.35 -4.79 5.16
N TRP A 158 -12.57 -5.01 4.68
CA TRP A 158 -13.50 -5.99 5.27
C TRP A 158 -13.02 -7.45 5.22
N LEU A 159 -12.03 -7.78 4.38
CA LEU A 159 -11.43 -9.11 4.32
C LEU A 159 -10.34 -9.31 5.38
N ASP A 160 -9.76 -8.23 5.90
CA ASP A 160 -8.53 -8.28 6.69
C ASP A 160 -8.43 -7.09 7.67
N TRP A 161 -9.47 -6.78 8.45
CA TRP A 161 -9.52 -5.61 9.37
C TRP A 161 -9.34 -5.94 10.85
N ARG A 162 -9.09 -7.20 11.21
CA ARG A 162 -9.14 -7.69 12.60
C ARG A 162 -8.06 -8.72 12.90
N SER A 163 -7.61 -8.74 14.16
CA SER A 163 -6.65 -9.70 14.71
C SER A 163 -7.19 -11.13 14.79
N ALA A 164 -8.46 -11.29 15.13
CA ALA A 164 -9.14 -12.59 15.25
C ALA A 164 -9.68 -13.12 13.91
N PRO A 165 -9.81 -14.45 13.74
CA PRO A 165 -10.58 -15.05 12.64
C PRO A 165 -12.02 -14.53 12.61
N ALA A 166 -12.63 -14.44 11.41
CA ALA A 166 -13.98 -13.91 11.17
C ALA A 166 -15.09 -14.51 12.07
N SER A 167 -14.91 -15.75 12.53
CA SER A 167 -15.85 -16.49 13.38
C SER A 167 -15.75 -16.19 14.88
N ARG A 168 -14.74 -15.44 15.35
CA ARG A 168 -14.49 -15.22 16.79
C ARG A 168 -14.40 -13.73 17.14
N PRO A 169 -14.83 -13.31 18.34
CA PRO A 169 -14.61 -11.92 18.79
C PRO A 169 -13.11 -11.60 18.85
N ILE A 170 -12.80 -10.30 18.87
CA ILE A 170 -11.45 -9.81 19.12
C ILE A 170 -11.17 -9.90 20.62
N GLU A 171 -10.09 -10.57 20.98
CA GLU A 171 -9.67 -10.82 22.36
C GLU A 171 -8.18 -10.49 22.53
N GLU A 172 -7.75 -10.16 23.75
CA GLU A 172 -6.37 -9.78 24.08
C GLU A 172 -5.32 -10.83 23.70
N LEU A 173 -5.70 -12.10 23.56
CA LEU A 173 -4.79 -13.21 23.23
C LEU A 173 -4.64 -13.50 21.74
N ASP A 174 -5.24 -12.68 20.87
CA ASP A 174 -5.34 -12.97 19.43
C ASP A 174 -3.99 -13.10 18.72
N GLN A 175 -3.07 -12.15 18.96
CA GLN A 175 -1.79 -12.06 18.28
C GLN A 175 -0.66 -11.90 19.29
N GLN A 176 0.33 -12.78 19.27
CA GLN A 176 1.59 -12.56 19.99
C GLN A 176 2.40 -11.47 19.28
N ILE A 177 2.65 -10.37 19.99
CA ILE A 177 3.37 -9.18 19.49
C ILE A 177 4.79 -9.05 20.07
N GLY A 178 5.13 -9.84 21.08
CA GLY A 178 6.48 -9.85 21.64
C GLY A 178 6.68 -10.88 22.75
N THR A 179 7.91 -10.87 23.28
CA THR A 179 8.31 -11.61 24.47
C THR A 179 9.13 -10.65 25.34
N GLY A 180 8.86 -10.68 26.65
CA GLY A 180 9.54 -9.86 27.64
C GLY A 180 11.01 -10.25 27.81
N ASP A 181 11.80 -9.24 28.10
CA ASP A 181 13.26 -9.30 28.30
C ASP A 181 13.69 -8.43 29.49
N ASP A 182 12.74 -8.03 30.35
CA ASP A 182 12.94 -7.08 31.47
C ASP A 182 13.42 -5.67 31.07
N ALA A 183 13.41 -5.32 29.77
CA ALA A 183 13.92 -4.03 29.28
C ALA A 183 12.98 -3.35 28.26
N THR A 184 12.44 -4.11 27.31
CA THR A 184 11.62 -3.63 26.21
C THR A 184 10.21 -3.32 26.68
N THR A 185 9.76 -2.08 26.48
CA THR A 185 8.40 -1.63 26.83
C THR A 185 7.54 -1.36 25.60
N ALA A 186 8.12 -1.32 24.40
CA ALA A 186 7.42 -0.94 23.18
C ALA A 186 7.32 -2.12 22.20
N PHE A 187 6.10 -2.48 21.84
CA PHE A 187 5.79 -3.64 20.99
C PHE A 187 4.96 -3.21 19.78
N ARG A 188 5.40 -3.57 18.57
CA ARG A 188 4.68 -3.26 17.33
C ARG A 188 3.47 -4.21 17.20
N LEU A 189 2.30 -3.66 16.89
CA LEU A 189 1.16 -4.48 16.51
C LEU A 189 1.47 -5.21 15.21
N VAL A 190 1.28 -6.53 15.22
CA VAL A 190 1.48 -7.39 14.05
C VAL A 190 0.29 -8.32 13.88
N LYS A 191 -0.05 -8.61 12.62
CA LYS A 191 -0.95 -9.72 12.28
C LYS A 191 -0.16 -10.84 11.65
N ARG A 192 -0.26 -12.04 12.23
CA ARG A 192 0.41 -13.25 11.77
C ARG A 192 -0.39 -13.97 10.69
N TYR A 193 0.29 -14.38 9.62
CA TYR A 193 -0.24 -15.27 8.58
C TYR A 193 0.64 -16.51 8.47
N GLY A 194 0.02 -17.68 8.64
CA GLY A 194 0.73 -18.96 8.75
C GLY A 194 1.18 -19.27 10.18
N THR A 195 1.97 -20.34 10.32
CA THR A 195 2.39 -20.90 11.62
C THR A 195 3.90 -21.04 11.69
N GLY A 196 4.43 -21.15 12.92
CA GLY A 196 5.86 -21.35 13.17
C GLY A 196 6.74 -20.15 12.80
N ALA A 197 8.04 -20.41 12.69
CA ALA A 197 9.06 -19.38 12.41
C ALA A 197 8.98 -18.79 10.99
N ALA A 198 8.37 -19.51 10.04
CA ALA A 198 8.18 -19.04 8.67
C ALA A 198 6.89 -18.20 8.49
N ALA A 199 6.10 -18.01 9.56
CA ALA A 199 4.91 -17.19 9.48
C ALA A 199 5.25 -15.75 9.11
N TYR A 200 4.46 -15.18 8.20
CA TYR A 200 4.59 -13.80 7.80
C TYR A 200 3.94 -12.89 8.86
N LEU A 201 4.70 -11.96 9.41
CA LEU A 201 4.23 -10.98 10.37
C LEU A 201 4.02 -9.65 9.66
N ARG A 202 2.76 -9.28 9.43
CA ARG A 202 2.43 -7.98 8.85
C ARG A 202 2.45 -6.92 9.95
N PRO A 203 3.27 -5.86 9.83
CA PRO A 203 3.16 -4.69 10.71
C PRO A 203 1.82 -3.99 10.51
N ILE A 204 1.18 -3.61 11.62
CA ILE A 204 -0.09 -2.89 11.63
C ILE A 204 0.18 -1.48 12.13
N THR A 205 -0.07 -0.47 11.29
CA THR A 205 0.30 0.93 11.57
C THR A 205 -0.89 1.85 11.85
N ARG A 206 -2.13 1.38 11.62
CA ARG A 206 -3.37 2.15 11.82
C ARG A 206 -4.40 1.35 12.64
N PRO A 207 -4.11 0.98 13.90
CA PRO A 207 -5.11 0.37 14.75
C PRO A 207 -6.28 1.34 15.00
N VAL A 208 -7.49 0.80 15.14
CA VAL A 208 -8.68 1.60 15.45
C VAL A 208 -8.64 1.98 16.94
N ALA A 209 -8.83 3.27 17.21
CA ALA A 209 -8.92 3.79 18.57
C ALA A 209 -10.01 3.07 19.38
N GLY A 210 -9.69 2.70 20.63
CA GLY A 210 -10.59 1.96 21.51
C GLY A 210 -10.82 0.47 21.18
N SER A 211 -10.13 -0.08 20.16
CA SER A 211 -10.26 -1.51 19.80
C SER A 211 -9.14 -2.39 20.36
N VAL A 212 -8.02 -1.79 20.79
CA VAL A 212 -6.81 -2.52 21.15
C VAL A 212 -6.96 -3.08 22.57
N ARG A 213 -6.76 -4.39 22.71
CA ARG A 213 -6.75 -5.14 23.97
C ARG A 213 -5.39 -5.80 24.10
N VAL A 214 -4.74 -5.67 25.26
CA VAL A 214 -3.37 -6.17 25.48
C VAL A 214 -3.37 -7.11 26.67
N ALA A 215 -2.57 -8.17 26.61
CA ALA A 215 -2.28 -9.03 27.75
C ALA A 215 -0.79 -9.35 27.85
N VAL A 216 -0.32 -9.52 29.08
CA VAL A 216 1.04 -9.99 29.42
C VAL A 216 0.90 -11.29 30.20
N ASP A 217 1.52 -12.37 29.72
CA ASP A 217 1.39 -13.72 30.28
C ASP A 217 -0.06 -14.23 30.44
N GLY A 218 -0.94 -13.74 29.55
CA GLY A 218 -2.36 -14.08 29.55
C GLY A 218 -3.22 -13.18 30.42
N ASP A 219 -2.62 -12.32 31.25
CA ASP A 219 -3.34 -11.37 32.10
C ASP A 219 -3.63 -10.06 31.32
N PRO A 220 -4.90 -9.66 31.18
CA PRO A 220 -5.26 -8.42 30.49
C PRO A 220 -4.69 -7.18 31.18
N VAL A 221 -4.15 -6.25 30.39
CA VAL A 221 -3.67 -4.95 30.86
C VAL A 221 -4.62 -3.85 30.38
N LEU A 222 -5.23 -3.13 31.32
CA LEU A 222 -6.22 -2.11 31.01
C LEU A 222 -5.58 -0.85 30.40
N GLU A 223 -6.23 -0.28 29.39
CA GLU A 223 -5.86 0.99 28.78
C GLU A 223 -5.88 2.12 29.84
N GLY A 224 -4.83 2.95 29.87
CA GLY A 224 -4.67 4.02 30.87
C GLY A 224 -4.17 3.56 32.25
N ALA A 225 -4.11 2.25 32.53
CA ALA A 225 -3.54 1.69 33.77
C ALA A 225 -2.05 1.31 33.63
N GLY A 226 -1.38 1.74 32.56
CA GLY A 226 -0.02 1.35 32.20
C GLY A 226 0.15 0.88 30.76
N VAL A 227 -0.81 1.15 29.88
CA VAL A 227 -0.70 0.91 28.43
C VAL A 227 -1.04 2.18 27.69
N GLU A 228 -0.17 2.58 26.77
CA GLU A 228 -0.38 3.66 25.81
C GLU A 228 -0.32 3.10 24.39
N ILE A 229 -1.23 3.51 23.53
CA ILE A 229 -1.30 3.07 22.14
C ILE A 229 -1.00 4.24 21.21
N ASP A 230 0.06 4.12 20.41
CA ASP A 230 0.32 5.01 19.29
C ASP A 230 -0.53 4.56 18.09
N HIS A 231 -1.67 5.20 17.88
CA HIS A 231 -2.58 4.90 16.77
C HIS A 231 -2.07 5.35 15.39
N ALA A 232 -1.05 6.21 15.35
CA ALA A 232 -0.43 6.69 14.12
C ALA A 232 0.69 5.75 13.64
N ASN A 233 1.22 4.89 14.51
CA ASN A 233 2.26 3.94 14.13
C ASN A 233 1.91 2.48 14.48
N GLY A 234 0.87 2.24 15.26
CA GLY A 234 0.50 0.92 15.77
C GLY A 234 1.53 0.35 16.75
N LEU A 235 1.94 1.16 17.72
CA LEU A 235 2.87 0.76 18.78
C LEU A 235 2.13 0.69 20.12
N VAL A 236 2.28 -0.44 20.82
CA VAL A 236 1.85 -0.61 22.20
C VAL A 236 3.02 -0.26 23.10
N ARG A 237 2.83 0.64 24.07
CA ARG A 237 3.82 0.96 25.10
C ARG A 237 3.29 0.53 26.46
N LEU A 238 4.03 -0.33 27.14
CA LEU A 238 3.75 -0.76 28.50
C LEU A 238 4.51 0.14 29.48
N GLY A 239 3.89 0.48 30.60
CA GLY A 239 4.50 1.30 31.66
C GLY A 239 5.60 0.56 32.41
N VAL A 240 5.58 -0.77 32.38
CA VAL A 240 6.59 -1.66 32.98
C VAL A 240 7.04 -2.66 31.92
N ALA A 241 8.35 -2.91 31.85
CA ALA A 241 8.89 -3.93 30.97
C ALA A 241 8.39 -5.32 31.40
N PRO A 242 7.85 -6.14 30.50
CA PRO A 242 7.45 -7.50 30.84
C PRO A 242 8.65 -8.33 31.29
N PRO A 243 8.48 -9.22 32.28
CA PRO A 243 9.53 -10.13 32.74
C PRO A 243 10.17 -10.95 31.62
N ILE A 244 11.42 -11.38 31.80
CA ILE A 244 12.06 -12.30 30.85
C ILE A 244 11.16 -13.53 30.60
N GLY A 245 10.83 -13.76 29.32
CA GLY A 245 10.00 -14.88 28.88
C GLY A 245 8.50 -14.60 28.86
N ALA A 246 8.05 -13.47 29.42
CA ALA A 246 6.64 -13.12 29.46
C ALA A 246 6.07 -12.92 28.06
N ILE A 247 4.93 -13.50 27.73
CA ILE A 247 4.34 -13.39 26.39
C ILE A 247 3.45 -12.16 26.31
N VAL A 248 3.76 -11.26 25.37
CA VAL A 248 2.94 -10.07 25.10
C VAL A 248 2.02 -10.36 23.93
N THR A 249 0.71 -10.20 24.15
CA THR A 249 -0.34 -10.44 23.15
C THR A 249 -1.25 -9.24 22.99
N ALA A 250 -1.87 -9.12 21.81
CA ALA A 250 -2.90 -8.13 21.58
C ALA A 250 -4.00 -8.60 20.61
N GLY A 251 -5.22 -8.12 20.85
CA GLY A 251 -6.34 -8.11 19.91
C GLY A 251 -6.67 -6.69 19.48
N PHE A 252 -7.05 -6.48 18.22
CA PHE A 252 -7.30 -5.15 17.67
C PHE A 252 -8.08 -5.19 16.35
N GLU A 253 -8.81 -4.10 16.08
CA GLU A 253 -9.22 -3.72 14.73
C GLU A 253 -8.15 -2.82 14.11
N PHE A 254 -8.05 -2.82 12.79
CA PHE A 254 -7.15 -1.91 12.08
C PHE A 254 -7.67 -1.52 10.71
N ASP A 255 -7.19 -0.37 10.25
CA ASP A 255 -7.37 0.13 8.90
C ASP A 255 -6.06 -0.03 8.11
N VAL A 256 -6.16 0.04 6.78
CA VAL A 256 -5.02 0.05 5.86
C VAL A 256 -4.73 1.50 5.47
N PRO A 257 -3.48 1.99 5.60
CA PRO A 257 -3.12 3.30 5.05
C PRO A 257 -3.16 3.20 3.51
N ALA A 258 -4.03 3.99 2.88
CA ALA A 258 -4.25 3.93 1.45
C ALA A 258 -4.42 5.32 0.83
N ARG A 259 -4.39 5.41 -0.49
CA ARG A 259 -4.78 6.61 -1.26
C ARG A 259 -5.64 6.20 -2.45
N PHE A 260 -6.28 7.17 -3.10
CA PHE A 260 -6.83 6.94 -4.44
C PHE A 260 -5.71 6.55 -5.41
N ASP A 261 -5.98 5.59 -6.28
CA ASP A 261 -5.06 5.17 -7.36
C ASP A 261 -5.46 5.74 -8.72
N THR A 262 -6.06 6.93 -8.69
CA THR A 262 -6.47 7.68 -9.88
C THR A 262 -6.43 9.17 -9.57
N GLU A 263 -6.19 9.98 -10.61
CA GLU A 263 -6.30 11.44 -10.59
C GLU A 263 -7.71 11.92 -10.97
N THR A 264 -8.55 11.02 -11.47
CA THR A 264 -9.91 11.35 -11.92
C THR A 264 -10.92 10.34 -11.41
N LEU A 265 -12.10 10.83 -11.06
CA LEU A 265 -13.30 10.01 -10.86
C LEU A 265 -14.30 10.38 -11.94
N ILE A 266 -14.74 9.39 -12.71
CA ILE A 266 -15.71 9.58 -13.79
C ILE A 266 -17.03 8.97 -13.33
N GLY A 267 -18.03 9.82 -13.13
CA GLY A 267 -19.37 9.41 -12.77
C GLY A 267 -20.41 9.87 -13.78
N SER A 268 -21.56 9.22 -13.77
CA SER A 268 -22.72 9.63 -14.57
C SER A 268 -23.97 9.70 -13.71
N VAL A 269 -24.90 10.57 -14.07
CA VAL A 269 -26.21 10.67 -13.45
C VAL A 269 -27.23 10.10 -14.44
N ALA A 270 -27.85 8.97 -14.09
CA ALA A 270 -28.80 8.27 -14.93
C ALA A 270 -30.25 8.74 -14.72
N SER A 271 -30.57 9.27 -13.54
CA SER A 271 -31.86 9.89 -13.20
C SER A 271 -31.70 10.89 -12.06
N PHE A 272 -32.78 11.57 -11.66
CA PHE A 272 -32.77 12.55 -10.55
C PHE A 272 -32.31 11.99 -9.20
N GLU A 273 -32.33 10.67 -8.99
CA GLU A 273 -31.93 10.02 -7.73
C GLU A 273 -30.86 8.94 -7.94
N ALA A 274 -30.48 8.64 -9.18
CA ALA A 274 -29.56 7.57 -9.51
C ALA A 274 -28.35 8.10 -10.30
N GLY A 275 -27.16 7.77 -9.81
CA GLY A 275 -25.92 7.93 -10.53
C GLY A 275 -25.01 6.72 -10.32
N THR A 276 -23.88 6.72 -11.00
CA THR A 276 -22.86 5.68 -10.88
C THR A 276 -21.47 6.30 -10.86
N LEU A 277 -20.58 5.77 -10.01
CA LEU A 277 -19.12 5.84 -10.20
C LEU A 277 -18.65 4.38 -10.32
N PRO A 278 -18.38 3.89 -11.54
CA PRO A 278 -18.15 2.47 -11.77
C PRO A 278 -16.85 1.98 -11.12
N GLU A 279 -15.84 2.85 -11.03
CA GLU A 279 -14.54 2.53 -10.48
C GLU A 279 -14.14 3.59 -9.47
N ILE A 280 -13.65 3.13 -8.32
CA ILE A 280 -13.05 3.95 -7.27
C ILE A 280 -11.80 3.20 -6.82
N PRO A 281 -10.71 3.29 -7.60
CA PRO A 281 -9.51 2.53 -7.32
C PRO A 281 -8.78 3.11 -6.12
N VAL A 282 -8.41 2.24 -5.18
CA VAL A 282 -7.69 2.57 -3.95
C VAL A 282 -6.49 1.64 -3.82
N VAL A 283 -5.36 2.17 -3.38
CA VAL A 283 -4.12 1.40 -3.21
C VAL A 283 -3.47 1.67 -1.87
N GLU A 284 -2.98 0.60 -1.24
CA GLU A 284 -2.17 0.67 -0.03
C GLU A 284 -0.89 1.47 -0.29
N ILE A 285 -0.54 2.33 0.67
CA ILE A 285 0.70 3.09 0.71
C ILE A 285 1.53 2.64 1.91
N ARG A 286 2.84 2.85 1.82
CA ARG A 286 3.72 2.64 2.96
C ARG A 286 3.64 3.88 3.86
N ALA A 287 3.36 3.65 5.13
CA ALA A 287 3.32 4.65 6.18
C ALA A 287 4.26 4.21 7.31
#